data_AF-A0ABD5Z3P9-F1
#
_entry.id   AF-A0ABD5Z3P9-F1
#
_cell.length_a   1.000
_cell.length_b   1.000
_cell.length_c   1.000
_cell.angle_alpha   90.00
_cell.angle_beta   90.00
_cell.angle_gamma   90.00
#
_symmetry.space_group_name_H-M   'P 1'
#
loop_
_entity.id
_entity.type
_entity.pdbx_description
1 polymer ?
#
loop_
_entity_poly.entity_id
_entity_poly.type
_entity_poly.pdbx_seq_one_letter_code
_entity_poly.pdbx_strand_id
1 'polypeptide(L)'
;MSSTTLRAVAVVAVVALAGCAGSLGPTETTTTSPTSGPPVLTVNPVHDESVVSNASVASKARFENLSTAKQREFRRALEREETVTAEAWDSGSDVQYVRYEGAWYHVEVHVR
;
A
#
# COMPACT_ATOMS: atom_id res chain seq x y z
N MET A 1 42.53 -41.05 -24.43
CA MET A 1 42.04 -39.66 -24.49
C MET A 1 41.62 -39.28 -23.07
N SER A 2 42.59 -38.88 -22.24
CA SER A 2 42.88 -37.48 -21.87
C SER A 2 41.79 -36.92 -20.94
N SER A 3 42.04 -36.87 -19.62
CA SER A 3 42.49 -35.66 -18.86
C SER A 3 41.27 -34.77 -18.52
N THR A 4 41.02 -34.18 -17.33
CA THR A 4 41.88 -33.61 -16.28
C THR A 4 40.99 -33.29 -15.06
N THR A 5 41.53 -33.49 -13.86
CA THR A 5 41.01 -33.02 -12.56
C THR A 5 40.90 -31.50 -12.50
N LEU A 6 39.83 -30.94 -11.90
CA LEU A 6 39.86 -29.57 -11.38
C LEU A 6 39.16 -29.49 -10.02
N ARG A 7 39.99 -29.33 -8.99
CA ARG A 7 39.67 -28.85 -7.64
C ARG A 7 39.51 -27.33 -7.69
N ALA A 8 38.53 -26.76 -6.99
CA ALA A 8 38.52 -25.35 -6.59
C ALA A 8 37.62 -25.21 -5.34
N VAL A 9 38.18 -25.35 -4.13
CA VAL A 9 38.72 -24.26 -3.26
C VAL A 9 37.60 -23.41 -2.66
N ALA A 10 37.35 -23.66 -1.37
CA ALA A 10 36.52 -22.85 -0.49
C ALA A 10 37.19 -21.50 -0.22
N VAL A 11 36.41 -20.42 -0.25
CA VAL A 11 36.83 -19.10 0.24
C VAL A 11 35.92 -18.75 1.42
N VAL A 12 36.42 -19.03 2.63
CA VAL A 12 35.88 -18.48 3.87
C VAL A 12 36.46 -17.08 4.01
N ALA A 13 35.63 -16.05 3.76
CA ALA A 13 36.01 -14.67 4.01
C ALA A 13 35.69 -14.33 5.47
N VAL A 14 36.70 -14.44 6.35
CA VAL A 14 36.69 -13.83 7.68
C VAL A 14 37.02 -12.35 7.49
N VAL A 15 36.02 -11.48 7.61
CA VAL A 15 36.25 -10.03 7.69
C VAL A 15 36.30 -9.66 9.16
N ALA A 16 37.51 -9.62 9.71
CA ALA A 16 37.80 -8.92 10.95
C ALA A 16 37.98 -7.44 10.62
N LEU A 17 37.02 -6.60 11.01
CA LEU A 17 37.19 -5.14 11.02
C LEU A 17 37.24 -4.67 12.47
N ALA A 18 38.46 -4.63 13.00
CA ALA A 18 38.80 -3.75 14.10
C ALA A 18 38.89 -2.32 13.56
N GLY A 19 38.22 -1.37 14.23
CA GLY A 19 38.33 0.04 13.88
C GLY A 19 37.22 0.89 14.48
N CYS A 20 37.24 1.11 15.80
CA CYS A 20 36.63 2.30 16.37
C CYS A 20 37.71 3.39 16.41
N ALA A 21 37.57 4.41 15.56
CA ALA A 21 38.17 5.72 15.74
C ALA A 21 37.18 6.74 15.19
N GLY A 22 36.60 7.54 16.08
CA GLY A 22 35.57 8.50 15.75
C GLY A 22 36.06 9.62 14.83
N SER A 23 35.15 10.11 14.00
CA SER A 23 35.18 11.47 13.49
C SER A 23 33.75 11.89 13.12
N LEU A 24 33.35 13.06 13.61
CA LEU A 24 32.05 13.68 13.40
C LEU A 24 31.87 14.03 11.90
N GLY A 25 30.88 13.43 11.26
CA GLY A 25 30.40 13.72 9.90
C GLY A 25 28.87 13.61 9.88
N PRO A 26 28.17 14.31 8.96
CA PRO A 26 26.79 14.73 9.15
C PRO A 26 25.90 13.53 9.44
N THR A 27 24.97 13.70 10.37
CA THR A 27 23.87 12.77 10.62
C THR A 27 23.29 12.34 9.28
N GLU A 28 23.69 11.16 8.80
CA GLU A 28 22.92 10.46 7.79
C GLU A 28 21.61 10.17 8.49
N THR A 29 20.62 11.00 8.21
CA THR A 29 19.24 10.70 8.50
C THR A 29 19.00 9.40 7.78
N THR A 30 19.11 8.28 8.51
CA THR A 30 18.57 7.02 8.07
C THR A 30 17.07 7.27 8.05
N THR A 31 16.58 7.78 6.92
CA THR A 31 15.17 7.71 6.58
C THR A 31 14.89 6.23 6.54
N THR A 32 14.44 5.71 7.67
CA THR A 32 13.75 4.43 7.73
C THR A 32 12.48 4.70 6.96
N SER A 33 12.54 4.56 5.63
CA SER A 33 11.34 4.47 4.82
C SER A 33 10.54 3.35 5.47
N PRO A 34 9.34 3.60 6.02
CA PRO A 34 8.51 2.49 6.45
C PRO A 34 8.39 1.61 5.22
N THR A 35 8.77 0.34 5.35
CA THR A 35 8.42 -0.69 4.35
C THR A 35 6.91 -0.85 4.47
N SER A 36 6.18 0.14 3.98
CA SER A 36 4.74 0.06 3.91
C SER A 36 4.43 -0.78 2.69
N GLY A 37 3.65 -1.84 2.90
CA GLY A 37 3.11 -2.61 1.80
C GLY A 37 2.25 -1.73 0.90
N PRO A 38 1.87 -2.23 -0.30
CA PRO A 38 0.96 -1.48 -1.15
C PRO A 38 -0.33 -1.16 -0.39
N PRO A 39 -0.93 0.03 -0.61
CA PRO A 39 -2.19 0.38 0.02
C PRO A 39 -3.27 -0.62 -0.38
N VAL A 40 -4.22 -0.81 0.52
CA VAL A 40 -5.32 -1.75 0.33
C VAL A 40 -6.67 -1.09 0.58
N LEU A 41 -7.67 -1.49 -0.19
CA LEU A 41 -9.00 -0.91 -0.28
C LEU A 41 -10.02 -1.87 0.34
N THR A 42 -10.84 -1.36 1.25
CA THR A 42 -12.03 -2.05 1.74
C THR A 42 -13.27 -1.22 1.42
N VAL A 43 -14.36 -1.89 1.01
CA VAL A 43 -15.63 -1.27 0.68
C VAL A 43 -16.72 -1.93 1.52
N ASN A 44 -17.40 -1.15 2.35
CA ASN A 44 -18.43 -1.65 3.26
C ASN A 44 -19.76 -0.94 2.98
N PRO A 45 -20.90 -1.66 2.96
CA PRO A 45 -22.20 -1.00 2.85
C PRO A 45 -22.44 -0.10 4.07
N VAL A 46 -23.02 1.08 3.84
CA VAL A 46 -23.46 1.96 4.92
C VAL A 46 -24.91 1.64 5.27
N HIS A 47 -25.15 1.22 6.51
CA HIS A 47 -26.48 0.91 7.01
C HIS A 47 -27.18 2.11 7.67
N ASP A 48 -26.42 3.05 8.21
CA ASP A 48 -26.93 4.27 8.83
C ASP A 48 -26.61 5.47 7.93
N GLU A 49 -27.57 5.93 7.12
CA GLU A 49 -27.35 7.06 6.21
C GLU A 49 -27.14 8.41 6.92
N SER A 50 -27.37 8.49 8.24
CA SER A 50 -27.09 9.71 9.00
C SER A 50 -25.59 10.03 9.01
N VAL A 51 -24.72 9.00 9.00
CA VAL A 51 -23.25 9.19 8.95
C VAL A 51 -22.83 9.83 7.63
N VAL A 52 -23.46 9.42 6.53
CA VAL A 52 -23.22 10.01 5.21
C VAL A 52 -23.78 11.42 5.17
N SER A 53 -24.95 11.66 5.74
CA SER A 53 -25.58 12.98 5.75
C SER A 53 -24.72 14.03 6.46
N ASN A 54 -24.10 13.63 7.58
CA ASN A 54 -23.21 14.48 8.39
C ASN A 54 -21.80 14.65 7.80
N ALA A 55 -21.37 13.77 6.88
CA ALA A 55 -20.07 13.88 6.23
C ALA A 55 -19.99 15.10 5.28
N SER A 56 -18.77 15.57 5.02
CA SER A 56 -18.54 16.71 4.11
C SER A 56 -18.92 16.34 2.67
N VAL A 57 -19.34 17.31 1.87
CA VAL A 57 -19.64 17.06 0.44
C VAL A 57 -18.38 16.62 -0.31
N ALA A 58 -17.21 17.15 0.07
CA ALA A 58 -15.93 16.76 -0.52
C ALA A 58 -15.57 15.29 -0.28
N SER A 59 -16.06 14.68 0.81
CA SER A 59 -15.82 13.26 1.08
C SER A 59 -16.82 12.30 0.45
N LYS A 60 -17.77 12.82 -0.33
CA LYS A 60 -18.78 12.04 -1.03
C LYS A 60 -18.53 12.07 -2.53
N ALA A 61 -18.62 10.91 -3.16
CA ALA A 61 -18.61 10.79 -4.61
C ALA A 61 -19.76 9.92 -5.09
N ARG A 62 -20.14 10.12 -6.34
CA ARG A 62 -20.95 9.14 -7.07
C ARG A 62 -20.00 8.22 -7.83
N PHE A 63 -20.32 6.93 -7.92
CA PHE A 63 -19.45 5.93 -8.54
C PHE A 63 -19.07 6.31 -9.99
N GLU A 64 -20.04 6.81 -10.76
CA GLU A 64 -19.85 7.26 -12.14
C GLU A 64 -18.88 8.44 -12.29
N ASN A 65 -18.66 9.21 -11.22
CA ASN A 65 -17.74 10.34 -11.20
C ASN A 65 -16.32 9.94 -10.78
N LEU A 66 -16.10 8.70 -10.35
CA LEU A 66 -14.77 8.17 -10.07
C LEU A 66 -14.01 7.90 -11.38
N SER A 67 -12.68 7.91 -11.32
CA SER A 67 -11.86 7.46 -12.45
C SER A 67 -12.11 5.98 -12.75
N THR A 68 -11.91 5.55 -14.00
CA THR A 68 -12.07 4.15 -14.41
C THR A 68 -11.26 3.17 -13.54
N ALA A 69 -10.09 3.61 -13.06
CA ALA A 69 -9.26 2.81 -12.17
C ALA A 69 -9.90 2.65 -10.78
N LYS A 70 -10.37 3.75 -10.17
CA LYS A 70 -11.10 3.71 -8.89
C LYS A 70 -12.40 2.90 -8.98
N GLN A 71 -13.16 3.04 -10.07
CA GLN A 71 -14.36 2.25 -10.33
C GLN A 71 -14.09 0.75 -10.40
N ARG A 72 -12.98 0.35 -11.01
CA ARG A 72 -12.57 -1.06 -11.12
C ARG A 72 -12.17 -1.62 -9.76
N GLU A 73 -11.37 -0.88 -8.99
CA GLU A 73 -10.93 -1.31 -7.66
C GLU A 73 -12.09 -1.37 -6.67
N PHE A 74 -13.00 -0.39 -6.70
CA PHE A 74 -14.23 -0.39 -5.91
C PHE A 74 -15.09 -1.63 -6.19
N ARG A 75 -15.35 -1.94 -7.47
CA ARG A 75 -16.12 -3.14 -7.84
C ARG A 75 -15.44 -4.43 -7.41
N ARG A 76 -14.12 -4.54 -7.59
CA ARG A 76 -13.37 -5.72 -7.15
C ARG A 76 -13.47 -5.94 -5.63
N ALA A 77 -13.37 -4.86 -4.85
CA ALA A 77 -13.52 -4.93 -3.40
C ALA A 77 -14.94 -5.37 -3.00
N LEU A 78 -15.95 -4.79 -3.66
CA LEU A 78 -17.36 -5.10 -3.40
C LEU A 78 -17.73 -6.53 -3.79
N GLU A 79 -17.34 -6.99 -4.99
CA GLU A 79 -17.66 -8.32 -5.52
C GLU A 79 -16.98 -9.46 -4.77
N ARG A 80 -15.79 -9.20 -4.20
CA ARG A 80 -15.03 -10.21 -3.44
C ARG A 80 -15.33 -10.19 -1.95
N GLU A 81 -15.99 -9.14 -1.46
CA GLU A 81 -16.15 -8.85 -0.02
C GLU A 81 -14.79 -8.92 0.71
N GLU A 82 -13.71 -8.51 0.02
CA GLU A 82 -12.34 -8.65 0.47
C GLU A 82 -11.56 -7.35 0.26
N THR A 83 -10.53 -7.19 1.08
CA THR A 83 -9.54 -6.12 0.92
C THR A 83 -8.68 -6.34 -0.34
N VAL A 84 -8.75 -5.42 -1.32
CA VAL A 84 -7.99 -5.49 -2.58
C VAL A 84 -6.85 -4.47 -2.62
N THR A 85 -5.86 -4.64 -3.49
CA THR A 85 -4.83 -3.62 -3.72
C THR A 85 -5.44 -2.33 -4.25
N ALA A 86 -5.03 -1.20 -3.67
CA ALA A 86 -5.58 0.13 -3.89
C ALA A 86 -4.63 1.02 -4.71
N GLU A 87 -4.35 0.64 -5.95
CA GLU A 87 -3.37 1.36 -6.78
C GLU A 87 -3.85 2.75 -7.22
N ALA A 88 -5.17 2.92 -7.37
CA ALA A 88 -5.78 4.17 -7.80
C ALA A 88 -6.36 5.00 -6.63
N TRP A 89 -6.39 4.43 -5.43
CA TRP A 89 -6.84 5.12 -4.23
C TRP A 89 -5.63 5.51 -3.40
N ASP A 90 -5.25 6.78 -3.48
CA ASP A 90 -4.28 7.33 -2.55
C ASP A 90 -4.85 7.27 -1.12
N SER A 91 -3.99 7.03 -0.14
CA SER A 91 -4.35 7.12 1.29
C SER A 91 -4.82 8.54 1.70
N GLY A 92 -4.67 9.52 0.81
CA GLY A 92 -5.21 10.88 0.92
C GLY A 92 -6.42 11.17 0.00
N SER A 93 -7.06 10.15 -0.58
CA SER A 93 -8.29 10.37 -1.34
C SER A 93 -9.37 10.92 -0.40
N ASP A 94 -9.78 12.17 -0.59
CA ASP A 94 -10.81 12.81 0.24
C ASP A 94 -12.15 12.04 0.24
N VAL A 95 -12.39 11.25 -0.81
CA VAL A 95 -13.57 10.41 -0.98
C VAL A 95 -13.58 9.25 0.02
N GLN A 96 -14.49 9.32 0.98
CA GLN A 96 -14.77 8.28 1.98
C GLN A 96 -16.09 7.56 1.72
N TYR A 97 -17.03 8.20 1.02
CA TYR A 97 -18.34 7.63 0.72
C TYR A 97 -18.62 7.63 -0.78
N VAL A 98 -19.00 6.48 -1.31
CA VAL A 98 -19.35 6.31 -2.72
C VAL A 98 -20.80 5.87 -2.84
N ARG A 99 -21.58 6.58 -3.64
CA ARG A 99 -22.93 6.13 -4.01
C ARG A 99 -22.86 5.21 -5.23
N TYR A 100 -23.33 3.98 -5.08
CA TYR A 100 -23.35 2.95 -6.12
C TYR A 100 -24.67 2.19 -6.07
N GLU A 101 -25.34 2.03 -7.22
CA GLU A 101 -26.63 1.31 -7.34
C GLU A 101 -27.70 1.74 -6.32
N GLY A 102 -27.73 3.04 -5.99
CA GLY A 102 -28.71 3.62 -5.08
C GLY A 102 -28.31 3.58 -3.60
N ALA A 103 -27.34 2.75 -3.21
CA ALA A 103 -26.84 2.63 -1.84
C ALA A 103 -25.52 3.40 -1.62
N TRP A 104 -25.23 3.72 -0.36
CA TRP A 104 -23.95 4.30 0.06
C TRP A 104 -23.00 3.24 0.56
N TYR A 105 -21.73 3.39 0.22
CA TYR A 105 -20.65 2.54 0.67
C TYR A 105 -19.53 3.38 1.28
N HIS A 106 -19.01 2.93 2.43
CA HIS A 106 -17.83 3.48 3.05
C HIS A 106 -16.59 2.85 2.43
N VAL A 107 -15.63 3.69 2.07
CA VAL A 107 -14.38 3.30 1.42
C VAL A 107 -13.22 3.61 2.35
N GLU A 108 -12.42 2.60 2.64
CA GLU A 108 -11.24 2.73 3.50
C GLU A 108 -9.99 2.30 2.76
N VAL A 109 -8.94 3.13 2.85
CA VAL A 109 -7.63 2.84 2.31
C VAL A 109 -6.65 2.71 3.46
N HIS A 110 -6.06 1.53 3.60
CA HIS A 110 -5.10 1.21 4.66
C HIS A 110 -3.73 0.94 4.04
N VAL A 111 -2.65 1.39 4.68
CA VAL A 111 -1.30 0.99 4.28
C VAL A 111 -0.85 -0.15 5.19
N ARG A 112 -0.32 -1.22 4.59
CA ARG A 112 0.18 -2.38 5.35
C ARG A 112 1.55 -2.12 5.95
#